data_AF-A0A1G0Y605-F1
#
_entry.id   AF-A0A1G0Y605-F1
#
_cell.length_a   1.000
_cell.length_b   1.000
_cell.length_c   1.000
_cell.angle_alpha   90.00
_cell.angle_beta   90.00
_cell.angle_gamma   90.00
#
_symmetry.space_group_name_H-M   'P 1'
#
loop_
_entity.id
_entity.type
_entity.pdbx_description
1 polymer ?
#
loop_
_entity_poly.entity_id
_entity_poly.type
_entity_poly.pdbx_seq_one_letter_code
_entity_poly.pdbx_strand_id
1 'polypeptide(L)'
;MTTYVQIRKIDHRYWFVRGNERFLSLGVDVVAAQDQTQAKDGRRYNVLPKYHNDVAAWARDAEARLKSWNFTTVAAWSHEYLYEHTPMYHTRVVWFGPWGQNDSRLIDVFSESYAQDIEKTAREQVAPQATNEYLIGYFVNNELPWYGERGWPTSPNISLLSRYMELPETAAGKSQAVEFLRTFYSNRIDELKAEWEVDADSFDELKAARQILPIVYPSRKAVIAWSGVVAEQYYKLCAEAIRRHDSNHLILGSRFAERAYEPVMKACGKYADAISVNHYRKTGIFDTNQVGAIFALTGKPVMITEFSWRAMENSSGCPNSKGADVTVATQEDRTRAFRSYSGAVLSQPYMLGYDWFMYHDQPPTGRFDGEDCNYGLVDIYDRPYSNLLAAITEINGQANAIHEQSSVPLPAYDPLVLADYREISVRGIEKPLPHPIVFADAESPTFIWGDLAQGASIEVEPTDQSSLRLDVKPGSGWGCGITFNPLSALASNPDGSANLLGATQVVVEILAPDGVRMAVGLNESGNGPIESQTFRGFGFADGESYATAPATLTNGWNQTIFRLQVMETSTGYGNQRGNKVVDLDALASIHLFFPSGQKPFVAELKSIRVE
;
A
#
# COMPACT_ATOMS: atom_id res chain seq x y z
N MET A 1 35.38 -17.20 12.20
CA MET A 1 34.48 -16.34 11.41
C MET A 1 33.48 -17.27 10.73
N THR A 2 32.20 -16.91 10.69
CA THR A 2 31.19 -17.74 10.00
C THR A 2 31.41 -17.69 8.49
N THR A 3 31.20 -18.82 7.80
CA THR A 3 31.22 -18.91 6.33
C THR A 3 29.89 -18.49 5.70
N TYR A 4 28.84 -18.32 6.50
CA TYR A 4 27.52 -17.86 6.05
C TYR A 4 27.40 -16.33 6.12
N VAL A 5 26.52 -15.78 5.30
CA VAL A 5 26.21 -14.34 5.28
C VAL A 5 25.53 -13.93 6.59
N GLN A 6 25.94 -12.79 7.15
CA GLN A 6 25.37 -12.19 8.34
C GLN A 6 25.12 -10.70 8.11
N ILE A 7 24.26 -10.10 8.92
CA ILE A 7 24.09 -8.65 8.97
C ILE A 7 24.96 -8.09 10.10
N ARG A 8 25.74 -7.05 9.82
CA ARG A 8 26.49 -6.32 10.85
C ARG A 8 26.35 -4.82 10.70
N LYS A 9 26.28 -4.13 11.83
CA LYS A 9 26.40 -2.68 11.89
C LYS A 9 27.89 -2.31 12.08
N ILE A 10 28.47 -1.64 11.08
CA ILE A 10 29.87 -1.22 11.05
C ILE A 10 29.89 0.29 10.79
N ASP A 11 30.50 1.05 11.70
CA ASP A 11 30.57 2.53 11.61
C ASP A 11 29.20 3.17 11.34
N HIS A 12 28.19 2.77 12.11
CA HIS A 12 26.79 3.22 12.02
C HIS A 12 26.00 2.74 10.78
N ARG A 13 26.59 1.95 9.90
CA ARG A 13 25.97 1.45 8.65
C ARG A 13 25.74 -0.05 8.69
N TYR A 14 24.65 -0.53 8.12
CA TYR A 14 24.35 -1.96 8.04
C TYR A 14 24.92 -2.56 6.76
N TRP A 15 25.61 -3.68 6.90
CA TRP A 15 26.24 -4.41 5.81
C TRP A 15 25.88 -5.88 5.88
N PHE A 16 25.82 -6.54 4.72
CA PHE A 16 26.04 -7.98 4.68
C PHE A 16 27.53 -8.27 4.86
N VAL A 17 27.85 -9.32 5.61
CA VAL A 17 29.21 -9.75 5.90
C VAL A 17 29.32 -11.27 5.76
N ARG A 18 30.30 -11.74 5.00
CA ARG A 18 30.69 -13.15 4.92
C ARG A 18 32.20 -13.26 5.06
N GLY A 19 32.67 -13.99 6.09
CA GLY A 19 34.09 -13.98 6.43
C GLY A 19 34.59 -12.56 6.77
N ASN A 20 35.49 -12.03 5.93
CA ASN A 20 36.00 -10.65 6.01
C ASN A 20 35.42 -9.72 4.94
N GLU A 21 34.63 -10.25 4.01
CA GLU A 21 33.99 -9.46 2.97
C GLU A 21 32.76 -8.77 3.55
N ARG A 22 32.65 -7.45 3.33
CA ARG A 22 31.40 -6.70 3.52
C ARG A 22 30.88 -6.27 2.16
N PHE A 23 29.58 -6.34 1.96
CA PHE A 23 28.96 -6.00 0.68
C PHE A 23 27.52 -5.51 0.90
N LEU A 24 26.99 -4.88 -0.15
CA LEU A 24 25.56 -4.60 -0.32
C LEU A 24 25.01 -5.58 -1.36
N SER A 25 23.77 -6.04 -1.19
CA SER A 25 23.12 -6.85 -2.21
C SER A 25 22.66 -5.96 -3.35
N LEU A 26 23.34 -6.04 -4.48
CA LEU A 26 22.97 -5.44 -5.75
C LEU A 26 22.45 -6.57 -6.63
N GLY A 27 21.13 -6.74 -6.66
CA GLY A 27 20.48 -7.88 -7.26
C GLY A 27 19.60 -7.57 -8.46
N VAL A 28 19.21 -8.64 -9.14
CA VAL A 28 18.21 -8.63 -10.20
C VAL A 28 17.31 -9.85 -10.04
N ASP A 29 16.00 -9.61 -10.07
CA ASP A 29 14.98 -10.65 -9.97
C ASP A 29 14.74 -11.32 -11.34
N VAL A 30 14.25 -12.56 -11.30
CA VAL A 30 13.82 -13.34 -12.45
C VAL A 30 14.93 -13.55 -13.49
N VAL A 31 16.14 -13.88 -13.04
CA VAL A 31 17.22 -14.27 -13.97
C VAL A 31 16.93 -15.69 -14.47
N ALA A 32 16.26 -15.78 -15.60
CA ALA A 32 15.83 -17.02 -16.23
C ALA A 32 16.15 -17.03 -17.72
N ALA A 33 16.37 -18.22 -18.29
CA ALA A 33 16.67 -18.39 -19.71
C ALA A 33 15.43 -18.27 -20.61
N GLN A 34 14.25 -18.37 -20.01
CA GLN A 34 12.95 -18.35 -20.67
C GLN A 34 11.90 -17.77 -19.74
N ASP A 35 11.02 -16.95 -20.30
CA ASP A 35 9.75 -16.64 -19.67
C ASP A 35 8.83 -17.86 -19.77
N GLN A 36 8.35 -18.34 -18.62
CA GLN A 36 7.48 -19.52 -18.53
C GLN A 36 6.03 -19.24 -18.97
N THR A 37 5.68 -17.98 -19.23
CA THR A 37 4.35 -17.59 -19.68
C THR A 37 4.05 -18.14 -21.07
N GLN A 38 2.84 -18.67 -21.25
CA GLN A 38 2.26 -18.91 -22.57
C GLN A 38 1.63 -17.61 -23.12
N ALA A 39 2.46 -16.78 -23.76
CA ALA A 39 2.02 -15.56 -24.41
C ALA A 39 1.04 -15.85 -25.57
N LYS A 40 0.00 -15.02 -25.74
CA LYS A 40 -1.08 -15.27 -26.73
C LYS A 40 -0.59 -15.34 -28.17
N ASP A 41 0.45 -14.57 -28.49
CA ASP A 41 1.06 -14.50 -29.82
C ASP A 41 2.42 -15.21 -29.89
N GLY A 42 2.80 -15.94 -28.83
CA GLY A 42 4.07 -16.67 -28.73
C GLY A 42 5.31 -15.79 -28.54
N ARG A 43 5.20 -14.45 -28.59
CA ARG A 43 6.35 -13.55 -28.38
C ARG A 43 6.67 -13.44 -26.90
N ARG A 44 7.82 -13.98 -26.50
CA ARG A 44 8.33 -13.97 -25.12
C ARG A 44 9.85 -14.10 -25.12
N TYR A 45 10.47 -13.75 -23.99
CA TYR A 45 11.89 -14.02 -23.79
C TYR A 45 12.15 -15.53 -23.80
N ASN A 46 13.00 -16.00 -24.71
CA ASN A 46 13.46 -17.38 -24.76
C ASN A 46 14.83 -17.45 -25.45
N VAL A 47 15.88 -17.56 -24.66
CA VAL A 47 17.25 -17.56 -25.18
C VAL A 47 17.89 -18.95 -25.24
N LEU A 48 17.29 -19.98 -24.65
CA LEU A 48 17.89 -21.34 -24.63
C LEU A 48 18.29 -21.88 -26.02
N PRO A 49 17.53 -21.67 -27.12
CA PRO A 49 17.96 -22.10 -28.45
C PRO A 49 19.32 -21.52 -28.89
N LYS A 50 19.67 -20.29 -28.46
CA LYS A 50 20.99 -19.66 -28.70
C LYS A 50 22.14 -20.45 -28.04
N TYR A 51 21.83 -21.17 -26.97
CA TYR A 51 22.77 -21.99 -26.21
C TYR A 51 22.59 -23.49 -26.50
N HIS A 52 22.00 -23.87 -27.64
CA HIS A 52 21.71 -25.27 -27.97
C HIS A 52 20.85 -26.00 -26.92
N ASN A 53 19.99 -25.25 -26.22
CA ASN A 53 19.21 -25.70 -25.06
C ASN A 53 20.05 -26.20 -23.86
N ASP A 54 21.32 -25.80 -23.79
CA ASP A 54 22.19 -26.03 -22.64
C ASP A 54 21.99 -24.92 -21.59
N VAL A 55 21.27 -25.27 -20.51
CA VAL A 55 21.03 -24.39 -19.36
C VAL A 55 22.33 -24.02 -18.66
N ALA A 56 23.32 -24.93 -18.59
CA ALA A 56 24.60 -24.64 -17.96
C ALA A 56 25.41 -23.63 -18.76
N ALA A 57 25.38 -23.72 -20.10
CA ALA A 57 26.01 -22.74 -20.97
C ALA A 57 25.36 -21.36 -20.86
N TRP A 58 24.03 -21.30 -20.82
CA TRP A 58 23.31 -20.06 -20.56
C TRP A 58 23.65 -19.47 -19.19
N ALA A 59 23.64 -20.29 -18.13
CA ALA A 59 23.87 -19.82 -16.76
C ALA A 59 25.28 -19.23 -16.59
N ARG A 60 26.30 -19.81 -17.24
CA ARG A 60 27.66 -19.23 -17.27
C ARG A 60 27.71 -17.87 -17.96
N ASP A 61 26.98 -17.69 -19.06
CA ASP A 61 26.88 -16.38 -19.74
C ASP A 61 26.11 -15.37 -18.89
N ALA A 62 25.00 -15.79 -18.28
CA ALA A 62 24.22 -14.94 -17.38
C ALA A 62 25.07 -14.47 -16.18
N GLU A 63 25.78 -15.39 -15.52
CA GLU A 63 26.73 -15.05 -14.43
C GLU A 63 27.78 -14.04 -14.91
N ALA A 64 28.39 -14.25 -16.08
CA ALA A 64 29.39 -13.35 -16.64
C ALA A 64 28.81 -11.95 -16.94
N ARG A 65 27.58 -11.89 -17.47
CA ARG A 65 26.88 -10.61 -17.71
C ARG A 65 26.63 -9.88 -16.39
N LEU A 66 26.03 -10.54 -15.42
CA LEU A 66 25.72 -9.94 -14.11
C LEU A 66 26.98 -9.38 -13.44
N LYS A 67 28.08 -10.14 -13.43
CA LYS A 67 29.37 -9.68 -12.92
C LYS A 67 29.93 -8.50 -13.71
N SER A 68 29.82 -8.51 -15.04
CA SER A 68 30.29 -7.38 -15.86
C SER A 68 29.47 -6.10 -15.68
N TRP A 69 28.23 -6.21 -15.17
CA TRP A 69 27.39 -5.09 -14.75
C TRP A 69 27.46 -4.80 -13.24
N ASN A 70 28.46 -5.35 -12.55
CA ASN A 70 28.71 -5.18 -11.11
C ASN A 70 27.55 -5.61 -10.19
N PHE A 71 26.65 -6.49 -10.65
CA PHE A 71 25.70 -7.13 -9.74
C PHE A 71 26.42 -8.12 -8.81
N THR A 72 26.02 -8.14 -7.54
CA THR A 72 26.55 -9.07 -6.53
C THR A 72 25.63 -10.27 -6.33
N THR A 73 24.33 -10.10 -6.65
CA THR A 73 23.28 -11.00 -6.20
C THR A 73 22.40 -11.49 -7.35
N VAL A 74 22.14 -12.79 -7.40
CA VAL A 74 21.06 -13.39 -8.18
C VAL A 74 19.82 -13.40 -7.28
N ALA A 75 18.87 -12.50 -7.51
CA ALA A 75 17.78 -12.26 -6.57
C ALA A 75 16.59 -13.20 -6.82
N ALA A 76 15.39 -12.85 -6.34
CA ALA A 76 14.23 -13.71 -6.27
C ALA A 76 13.82 -14.27 -7.65
N TRP A 77 13.24 -15.48 -7.64
CA TRP A 77 12.67 -16.14 -8.82
C TRP A 77 13.63 -16.38 -9.99
N SER A 78 14.93 -16.44 -9.69
CA SER A 78 15.94 -16.78 -10.68
C SER A 78 16.04 -18.29 -10.84
N HIS A 79 16.64 -18.72 -11.95
CA HIS A 79 16.73 -20.13 -12.30
C HIS A 79 17.60 -20.90 -11.29
N GLU A 80 17.14 -22.06 -10.80
CA GLU A 80 17.80 -22.87 -9.75
C GLU A 80 19.28 -23.18 -10.06
N TYR A 81 19.60 -23.46 -11.33
CA TYR A 81 21.00 -23.66 -11.76
C TYR A 81 21.94 -22.51 -11.32
N LEU A 82 21.48 -21.26 -11.31
CA LEU A 82 22.29 -20.14 -10.83
C LEU A 82 22.55 -20.23 -9.32
N TYR A 83 21.53 -20.57 -8.53
CA TYR A 83 21.64 -20.72 -7.07
C TYR A 83 22.57 -21.88 -6.67
N GLU A 84 22.56 -22.97 -7.43
CA GLU A 84 23.27 -24.21 -7.10
C GLU A 84 24.69 -24.29 -7.67
N HIS A 85 24.95 -23.61 -8.79
CA HIS A 85 26.17 -23.83 -9.58
C HIS A 85 26.97 -22.58 -9.91
N THR A 86 26.59 -21.40 -9.40
CA THR A 86 27.39 -20.19 -9.55
C THR A 86 27.84 -19.65 -8.20
N PRO A 87 29.09 -19.17 -8.07
CA PRO A 87 29.58 -18.51 -6.87
C PRO A 87 29.09 -17.05 -6.77
N MET A 88 27.79 -16.83 -6.94
CA MET A 88 27.13 -15.54 -6.74
C MET A 88 26.22 -15.59 -5.51
N TYR A 89 26.18 -14.49 -4.75
CA TYR A 89 25.22 -14.39 -3.66
C TYR A 89 23.79 -14.50 -4.20
N HIS A 90 22.87 -15.03 -3.41
CA HIS A 90 21.49 -15.14 -3.85
C HIS A 90 20.48 -15.07 -2.72
N THR A 91 19.24 -14.76 -3.07
CA THR A 91 18.08 -14.75 -2.17
C THR A 91 17.00 -15.66 -2.73
N ARG A 92 16.30 -16.40 -1.87
CA ARG A 92 15.21 -17.30 -2.29
C ARG A 92 13.88 -16.90 -1.67
N VAL A 93 12.79 -17.12 -2.39
CA VAL A 93 11.43 -16.95 -1.86
C VAL A 93 10.91 -18.31 -1.44
N VAL A 94 10.53 -18.44 -0.16
CA VAL A 94 9.83 -19.62 0.36
C VAL A 94 8.34 -19.34 0.30
N TRP A 95 7.61 -20.16 -0.45
CA TRP A 95 6.18 -19.99 -0.67
C TRP A 95 5.39 -20.80 0.35
N PHE A 96 5.08 -20.15 1.48
CA PHE A 96 4.23 -20.71 2.51
C PHE A 96 2.75 -20.49 2.15
N GLY A 97 2.08 -21.58 1.75
CA GLY A 97 0.68 -21.58 1.35
C GLY A 97 0.44 -21.22 -0.13
N PRO A 98 -0.79 -21.43 -0.65
CA PRO A 98 -1.11 -21.22 -2.05
C PRO A 98 -1.34 -19.74 -2.38
N TRP A 99 -0.72 -19.26 -3.47
CA TRP A 99 -0.94 -17.93 -4.02
C TRP A 99 -1.97 -17.94 -5.16
N GLY A 100 -2.84 -16.93 -5.24
CA GLY A 100 -3.81 -16.79 -6.33
C GLY A 100 -5.05 -15.97 -5.96
N GLN A 101 -6.12 -16.12 -6.77
CA GLN A 101 -7.44 -15.54 -6.43
C GLN A 101 -7.95 -16.14 -5.11
N ASN A 102 -8.47 -15.30 -4.22
CA ASN A 102 -8.84 -15.65 -2.84
C ASN A 102 -7.66 -16.14 -1.98
N ASP A 103 -6.48 -15.51 -2.16
CA ASP A 103 -5.23 -15.79 -1.45
C ASP A 103 -5.45 -16.12 0.04
N SER A 104 -5.19 -17.37 0.41
CA SER A 104 -5.42 -17.89 1.75
C SER A 104 -4.16 -17.92 2.60
N ARG A 105 -3.03 -17.37 2.12
CA ARG A 105 -1.75 -17.43 2.84
C ARG A 105 -1.79 -16.81 4.23
N LEU A 106 -2.74 -15.92 4.51
CA LEU A 106 -2.95 -15.30 5.82
C LEU A 106 -4.25 -15.72 6.52
N ILE A 107 -4.97 -16.71 5.99
CA ILE A 107 -6.26 -17.15 6.53
C ILE A 107 -6.09 -18.42 7.35
N ASP A 108 -6.69 -18.41 8.55
CA ASP A 108 -6.66 -19.48 9.54
C ASP A 108 -5.25 -19.91 9.98
N VAL A 109 -4.36 -18.92 10.21
CA VAL A 109 -2.97 -19.13 10.69
C VAL A 109 -2.88 -19.76 12.09
N PHE A 110 -4.01 -19.90 12.77
CA PHE A 110 -4.13 -20.50 14.10
C PHE A 110 -4.52 -21.99 14.02
N SER A 111 -4.87 -22.50 12.85
CA SER A 111 -5.19 -23.92 12.66
C SER A 111 -3.94 -24.80 12.73
N GLU A 112 -4.12 -26.02 13.23
CA GLU A 112 -3.04 -27.00 13.27
C GLU A 112 -2.58 -27.39 11.86
N SER A 113 -3.51 -27.53 10.91
CA SER A 113 -3.21 -27.82 9.50
C SER A 113 -2.32 -26.75 8.88
N TYR A 114 -2.56 -25.46 9.18
CA TYR A 114 -1.72 -24.38 8.69
C TYR A 114 -0.28 -24.53 9.20
N ALA A 115 -0.10 -24.79 10.51
CA ALA A 115 1.23 -25.01 11.07
C ALA A 115 1.95 -26.24 10.47
N GLN A 116 1.21 -27.33 10.20
CA GLN A 116 1.75 -28.52 9.53
C GLN A 116 2.19 -28.23 8.09
N ASP A 117 1.43 -27.41 7.35
CA ASP A 117 1.78 -27.00 5.99
C ASP A 117 3.02 -26.10 5.97
N ILE A 118 3.15 -25.16 6.92
CA ILE A 118 4.37 -24.35 7.09
C ILE A 118 5.58 -25.26 7.34
N GLU A 119 5.47 -26.21 8.27
CA GLU A 119 6.55 -27.14 8.60
C GLU A 119 6.95 -28.01 7.40
N LYS A 120 5.95 -28.50 6.65
CA LYS A 120 6.18 -29.27 5.43
C LYS A 120 6.94 -28.45 4.39
N THR A 121 6.51 -27.22 4.10
CA THR A 121 7.17 -26.33 3.15
C THR A 121 8.61 -26.02 3.58
N ALA A 122 8.85 -25.74 4.86
CA ALA A 122 10.20 -25.48 5.37
C ALA A 122 11.10 -26.70 5.17
N ARG A 123 10.64 -27.91 5.51
CA ARG A 123 11.41 -29.14 5.27
C ARG A 123 11.76 -29.33 3.78
N GLU A 124 10.84 -29.02 2.89
CA GLU A 124 11.00 -29.26 1.45
C GLU A 124 11.84 -28.18 0.74
N GLN A 125 11.70 -26.90 1.13
CA GLN A 125 12.32 -25.77 0.43
C GLN A 125 13.54 -25.19 1.17
N VAL A 126 13.57 -25.26 2.50
CA VAL A 126 14.61 -24.64 3.34
C VAL A 126 15.72 -25.65 3.67
N ALA A 127 15.38 -26.84 4.17
CA ALA A 127 16.37 -27.83 4.60
C ALA A 127 17.45 -28.17 3.55
N PRO A 128 17.12 -28.30 2.24
CA PRO A 128 18.14 -28.60 1.22
C PRO A 128 19.21 -27.51 1.03
N GLN A 129 19.00 -26.32 1.59
CA GLN A 129 19.83 -25.14 1.36
C GLN A 129 20.65 -24.71 2.57
N ALA A 130 20.47 -25.37 3.72
CA ALA A 130 21.06 -24.99 5.00
C ALA A 130 22.60 -24.90 4.98
N THR A 131 23.26 -25.52 3.99
CA THR A 131 24.71 -25.52 3.82
C THR A 131 25.20 -24.62 2.66
N ASN A 132 24.33 -23.88 1.97
CA ASN A 132 24.72 -23.06 0.82
C ASN A 132 25.34 -21.72 1.26
N GLU A 133 26.67 -21.63 1.32
CA GLU A 133 27.38 -20.43 1.81
C GLU A 133 27.21 -19.15 0.97
N TYR A 134 26.59 -19.24 -0.21
CA TYR A 134 26.25 -18.08 -1.05
C TYR A 134 24.80 -17.61 -0.86
N LEU A 135 23.97 -18.38 -0.16
CA LEU A 135 22.63 -17.94 0.19
C LEU A 135 22.73 -16.80 1.22
N ILE A 136 22.12 -15.65 0.90
CA ILE A 136 21.95 -14.55 1.85
C ILE A 136 20.85 -14.92 2.84
N GLY A 137 19.71 -15.38 2.33
CA GLY A 137 18.54 -15.69 3.15
C GLY A 137 17.27 -15.92 2.34
N TYR A 138 16.17 -16.06 3.09
CA TYR A 138 14.85 -16.36 2.59
C TYR A 138 13.89 -15.19 2.76
N PHE A 139 13.20 -14.84 1.69
CA PHE A 139 11.93 -14.12 1.80
C PHE A 139 10.82 -15.10 2.16
N VAL A 140 9.96 -14.73 3.10
CA VAL A 140 8.77 -15.51 3.47
C VAL A 140 7.57 -14.98 2.69
N ASN A 141 7.30 -15.60 1.55
CA ASN A 141 6.34 -15.13 0.53
C ASN A 141 6.71 -13.77 -0.12
N ASN A 142 5.78 -13.26 -0.94
CA ASN A 142 5.81 -11.96 -1.61
C ASN A 142 4.43 -11.30 -1.49
N GLU A 143 4.40 -9.99 -1.18
CA GLU A 143 3.21 -9.12 -1.21
C GLU A 143 1.95 -9.78 -0.62
N LEU A 144 2.10 -10.32 0.60
CA LEU A 144 1.03 -11.01 1.31
C LEU A 144 -0.22 -10.12 1.50
N PRO A 145 -1.43 -10.70 1.54
CA PRO A 145 -2.70 -9.97 1.54
C PRO A 145 -3.05 -9.30 2.88
N TRP A 146 -2.16 -8.47 3.42
CA TRP A 146 -2.29 -7.82 4.73
C TRP A 146 -3.52 -6.91 4.87
N TYR A 147 -4.07 -6.46 3.73
CA TYR A 147 -5.28 -5.66 3.64
C TYR A 147 -6.51 -6.49 3.24
N GLY A 148 -6.53 -7.78 3.61
CA GLY A 148 -7.64 -8.67 3.32
C GLY A 148 -7.43 -9.47 2.04
N GLU A 149 -7.28 -8.81 0.89
CA GLU A 149 -7.12 -9.51 -0.41
C GLU A 149 -5.80 -9.22 -1.12
N ARG A 150 -5.14 -8.11 -0.76
CA ARG A 150 -3.93 -7.63 -1.42
C ARG A 150 -2.91 -7.09 -0.42
N GLY A 151 -1.67 -6.96 -0.87
CA GLY A 151 -0.59 -6.34 -0.11
C GLY A 151 -0.71 -4.83 0.07
N TRP A 152 -1.71 -4.21 -0.56
CA TRP A 152 -2.02 -2.78 -0.47
C TRP A 152 -3.51 -2.54 -0.17
N PRO A 153 -3.88 -1.36 0.37
CA PRO A 153 -5.28 -1.03 0.65
C PRO A 153 -6.14 -1.08 -0.63
N THR A 154 -7.30 -1.73 -0.56
CA THR A 154 -8.28 -1.76 -1.65
C THR A 154 -9.66 -1.29 -1.20
N SER A 155 -10.24 -1.94 -0.19
CA SER A 155 -11.57 -1.65 0.34
C SER A 155 -11.56 -1.79 1.87
N PRO A 156 -12.20 -0.87 2.62
CA PRO A 156 -12.35 -1.03 4.06
C PRO A 156 -13.25 -2.23 4.43
N ASN A 157 -14.12 -2.68 3.52
CA ASN A 157 -15.07 -3.77 3.80
C ASN A 157 -14.42 -5.15 3.76
N ILE A 158 -13.29 -5.28 3.06
CA ILE A 158 -12.59 -6.54 2.92
C ILE A 158 -11.25 -6.42 3.64
N SER A 159 -11.17 -7.00 4.83
CA SER A 159 -10.00 -7.00 5.71
C SER A 159 -9.69 -8.42 6.17
N LEU A 160 -8.53 -8.62 6.80
CA LEU A 160 -8.27 -9.90 7.45
C LEU A 160 -9.31 -10.21 8.53
N LEU A 161 -9.84 -9.20 9.22
CA LEU A 161 -10.86 -9.41 10.24
C LEU A 161 -12.16 -9.93 9.62
N SER A 162 -12.65 -9.29 8.56
CA SER A 162 -13.88 -9.77 7.91
C SER A 162 -13.71 -11.15 7.28
N ARG A 163 -12.57 -11.44 6.65
CA ARG A 163 -12.28 -12.78 6.11
C ARG A 163 -12.21 -13.87 7.18
N TYR A 164 -11.70 -13.57 8.37
CA TYR A 164 -11.73 -14.52 9.48
C TYR A 164 -13.14 -14.71 10.06
N MET A 165 -14.00 -13.69 9.95
CA MET A 165 -15.40 -13.80 10.36
C MET A 165 -16.25 -14.63 9.38
N GLU A 166 -15.81 -14.82 8.14
CA GLU A 166 -16.46 -15.74 7.18
C GLU A 166 -16.19 -17.22 7.47
N LEU A 167 -15.09 -17.53 8.19
CA LEU A 167 -14.67 -18.90 8.48
C LEU A 167 -15.72 -19.73 9.22
N PRO A 168 -15.75 -21.07 9.05
CA PRO A 168 -16.57 -22.00 9.84
C PRO A 168 -16.58 -21.68 11.33
N GLU A 169 -17.73 -21.85 11.99
CA GLU A 169 -17.88 -21.68 13.45
C GLU A 169 -16.82 -22.48 14.24
N THR A 170 -16.46 -23.65 13.70
CA THR A 170 -15.46 -24.57 14.27
C THR A 170 -14.01 -24.23 13.91
N ALA A 171 -13.75 -23.24 13.06
CA ALA A 171 -12.40 -22.87 12.67
C ALA A 171 -11.64 -22.22 13.83
N ALA A 172 -10.36 -22.55 13.96
CA ALA A 172 -9.50 -22.00 15.01
C ALA A 172 -9.40 -20.47 14.87
N GLY A 173 -9.16 -19.99 13.65
CA GLY A 173 -9.13 -18.57 13.33
C GLY A 173 -10.43 -17.84 13.66
N LYS A 174 -11.60 -18.45 13.40
CA LYS A 174 -12.89 -17.85 13.76
C LYS A 174 -13.00 -17.62 15.26
N SER A 175 -12.63 -18.64 16.05
CA SER A 175 -12.63 -18.55 17.51
C SER A 175 -11.66 -17.47 18.03
N GLN A 176 -10.47 -17.36 17.42
CA GLN A 176 -9.49 -16.32 17.78
C GLN A 176 -9.97 -14.91 17.43
N ALA A 177 -10.61 -14.72 16.27
CA ALA A 177 -11.16 -13.42 15.87
C ALA A 177 -12.28 -12.95 16.81
N VAL A 178 -13.17 -13.87 17.21
CA VAL A 178 -14.22 -13.59 18.19
C VAL A 178 -13.64 -13.21 19.56
N GLU A 179 -12.64 -13.94 20.05
CA GLU A 179 -12.02 -13.62 21.34
C GLU A 179 -11.22 -12.31 21.30
N PHE A 180 -10.57 -12.02 20.17
CA PHE A 180 -9.95 -10.73 19.93
C PHE A 180 -10.98 -9.59 20.02
N LEU A 181 -12.11 -9.70 19.31
CA LEU A 181 -13.16 -8.68 19.35
C LEU A 181 -13.72 -8.51 20.76
N ARG A 182 -13.93 -9.62 21.48
CA ARG A 182 -14.36 -9.61 22.89
C ARG A 182 -13.38 -8.81 23.75
N THR A 183 -12.09 -9.08 23.61
CA THR A 183 -11.05 -8.37 24.37
C THR A 183 -10.97 -6.90 23.97
N PHE A 184 -10.98 -6.61 22.66
CA PHE A 184 -10.83 -5.27 22.10
C PHE A 184 -11.94 -4.32 22.58
N TYR A 185 -13.20 -4.80 22.61
CA TYR A 185 -14.36 -4.04 23.08
C TYR A 185 -14.66 -4.27 24.58
N SER A 186 -13.73 -4.86 25.34
CA SER A 186 -13.91 -5.11 26.78
C SER A 186 -15.20 -5.86 27.13
N ASN A 187 -15.58 -6.83 26.28
CA ASN A 187 -16.79 -7.64 26.37
C ASN A 187 -18.11 -6.84 26.32
N ARG A 188 -18.11 -5.66 25.70
CA ARG A 188 -19.29 -4.81 25.47
C ARG A 188 -19.77 -4.91 24.03
N ILE A 189 -20.82 -5.73 23.80
CA ILE A 189 -21.33 -6.02 22.45
C ILE A 189 -22.00 -4.81 21.80
N ASP A 190 -22.56 -3.92 22.61
CA ASP A 190 -23.15 -2.65 22.21
C ASP A 190 -22.13 -1.70 21.57
N GLU A 191 -20.89 -1.67 22.07
CA GLU A 191 -19.81 -0.89 21.44
C GLU A 191 -19.40 -1.46 20.09
N LEU A 192 -19.34 -2.78 19.97
CA LEU A 192 -19.10 -3.42 18.68
C LEU A 192 -20.22 -3.10 17.69
N LYS A 193 -21.50 -3.22 18.10
CA LYS A 193 -22.66 -2.91 17.25
C LYS A 193 -22.78 -1.42 16.89
N ALA A 194 -22.13 -0.54 17.65
CA ALA A 194 -22.02 0.87 17.29
C ALA A 194 -20.99 1.12 16.17
N GLU A 195 -20.05 0.20 15.97
CA GLU A 195 -18.97 0.32 14.98
C GLU A 195 -19.09 -0.62 13.78
N TRP A 196 -19.90 -1.68 13.92
CA TRP A 196 -20.04 -2.76 12.95
C TRP A 196 -21.49 -3.18 12.74
N GLU A 197 -21.84 -3.46 11.48
CA GLU A 197 -23.05 -4.19 11.12
C GLU A 197 -22.79 -5.69 11.30
N VAL A 198 -23.47 -6.27 12.30
CA VAL A 198 -23.44 -7.71 12.59
C VAL A 198 -24.73 -8.15 13.27
N ASP A 199 -25.20 -9.35 12.90
CA ASP A 199 -26.34 -10.01 13.53
C ASP A 199 -25.85 -10.92 14.67
N ALA A 200 -25.70 -10.32 15.86
CA ALA A 200 -25.36 -11.01 17.10
C ALA A 200 -25.77 -10.16 18.32
N ASP A 201 -26.21 -10.83 19.39
CA ASP A 201 -26.54 -10.20 20.68
C ASP A 201 -25.50 -10.50 21.77
N SER A 202 -24.50 -11.33 21.45
CA SER A 202 -23.33 -11.57 22.30
C SER A 202 -22.08 -11.88 21.46
N PHE A 203 -20.90 -11.77 22.07
CA PHE A 203 -19.66 -12.20 21.39
C PHE A 203 -19.66 -13.70 21.10
N ASP A 204 -20.34 -14.55 21.87
CA ASP A 204 -20.39 -15.98 21.57
C ASP A 204 -21.18 -16.27 20.29
N GLU A 205 -22.25 -15.53 20.05
CA GLU A 205 -23.04 -15.63 18.81
C GLU A 205 -22.27 -15.18 17.56
N LEU A 206 -21.23 -14.34 17.72
CA LEU A 206 -20.34 -13.97 16.61
C LEU A 206 -19.66 -15.18 15.97
N LYS A 207 -19.55 -16.33 16.66
CA LYS A 207 -19.04 -17.58 16.08
C LYS A 207 -19.91 -18.08 14.92
N ALA A 208 -21.23 -17.91 15.03
CA ALA A 208 -22.18 -18.29 13.98
C ALA A 208 -22.28 -17.23 12.87
N ALA A 209 -21.98 -15.96 13.17
CA ALA A 209 -21.99 -14.87 12.19
C ALA A 209 -21.02 -15.16 11.04
N ARG A 210 -21.45 -14.92 9.80
CA ARG A 210 -20.65 -15.14 8.58
C ARG A 210 -20.13 -13.87 7.95
N GLN A 211 -20.52 -12.73 8.49
CA GLN A 211 -20.16 -11.43 7.97
C GLN A 211 -20.09 -10.43 9.12
N ILE A 212 -19.18 -9.47 8.98
CA ILE A 212 -19.12 -8.26 9.79
C ILE A 212 -18.71 -7.13 8.85
N LEU A 213 -19.43 -6.00 8.87
CA LEU A 213 -19.13 -4.85 8.00
C LEU A 213 -18.86 -3.60 8.84
N PRO A 214 -17.79 -2.84 8.56
CA PRO A 214 -17.55 -1.60 9.29
C PRO A 214 -18.60 -0.55 8.90
N ILE A 215 -19.18 0.15 9.86
CA ILE A 215 -20.16 1.23 9.61
C ILE A 215 -19.61 2.64 9.89
N VAL A 216 -18.51 2.75 10.63
CA VAL A 216 -17.86 4.03 10.97
C VAL A 216 -16.33 3.93 10.97
N TYR A 217 -15.63 5.05 10.82
CA TYR A 217 -14.16 5.09 10.76
C TYR A 217 -13.43 4.45 11.96
N PRO A 218 -13.86 4.65 13.23
CA PRO A 218 -13.22 4.02 14.39
C PRO A 218 -13.04 2.50 14.33
N SER A 219 -13.93 1.79 13.61
CA SER A 219 -13.84 0.33 13.38
C SER A 219 -12.48 -0.11 12.82
N ARG A 220 -11.78 0.76 12.07
CA ARG A 220 -10.45 0.48 11.53
C ARG A 220 -9.41 0.18 12.61
N LYS A 221 -9.57 0.68 13.83
CA LYS A 221 -8.66 0.37 14.94
C LYS A 221 -8.63 -1.14 15.22
N ALA A 222 -9.79 -1.79 15.23
CA ALA A 222 -9.89 -3.24 15.39
C ALA A 222 -9.32 -4.01 14.18
N VAL A 223 -9.54 -3.52 12.96
CA VAL A 223 -8.93 -4.09 11.74
C VAL A 223 -7.40 -4.10 11.81
N ILE A 224 -6.81 -2.94 12.12
CA ILE A 224 -5.36 -2.76 12.19
C ILE A 224 -4.76 -3.64 13.29
N ALA A 225 -5.38 -3.64 14.48
CA ALA A 225 -4.94 -4.45 15.60
C ALA A 225 -5.02 -5.96 15.27
N TRP A 226 -6.12 -6.42 14.66
CA TRP A 226 -6.30 -7.81 14.25
C TRP A 226 -5.25 -8.26 13.24
N SER A 227 -4.94 -7.44 12.22
CA SER A 227 -3.87 -7.74 11.27
C SER A 227 -2.52 -7.95 11.97
N GLY A 228 -2.25 -7.22 13.06
CA GLY A 228 -1.09 -7.46 13.92
C GLY A 228 -1.10 -8.83 14.62
N VAL A 229 -2.25 -9.28 15.12
CA VAL A 229 -2.40 -10.60 15.75
C VAL A 229 -2.14 -11.72 14.74
N VAL A 230 -2.70 -11.60 13.53
CA VAL A 230 -2.45 -12.56 12.43
C VAL A 230 -0.97 -12.56 12.04
N ALA A 231 -0.36 -11.38 11.90
CA ALA A 231 1.04 -11.25 11.54
C ALA A 231 1.97 -11.88 12.58
N GLU A 232 1.72 -11.65 13.86
CA GLU A 232 2.49 -12.25 14.96
C GLU A 232 2.53 -13.77 14.84
N GLN A 233 1.37 -14.41 14.65
CA GLN A 233 1.28 -15.86 14.52
C GLN A 233 1.92 -16.37 13.22
N TYR A 234 1.67 -15.71 12.09
CA TYR A 234 2.26 -16.07 10.80
C TYR A 234 3.78 -16.05 10.84
N TYR A 235 4.37 -14.91 11.26
CA TYR A 235 5.82 -14.75 11.27
C TYR A 235 6.49 -15.67 12.29
N LYS A 236 5.86 -15.90 13.45
CA LYS A 236 6.32 -16.90 14.41
C LYS A 236 6.43 -18.29 13.79
N LEU A 237 5.35 -18.78 13.18
CA LEU A 237 5.33 -20.12 12.56
C LEU A 237 6.40 -20.24 11.47
N CYS A 238 6.48 -19.26 10.56
CA CYS A 238 7.48 -19.26 9.49
C CYS A 238 8.90 -19.24 10.04
N ALA A 239 9.21 -18.37 11.00
CA ALA A 239 10.54 -18.25 11.55
C ALA A 239 10.96 -19.49 12.36
N GLU A 240 10.08 -20.03 13.19
CA GLU A 240 10.36 -21.26 13.94
C GLU A 240 10.61 -22.45 12.99
N ALA A 241 9.80 -22.59 11.94
CA ALA A 241 9.97 -23.65 10.95
C ALA A 241 11.27 -23.49 10.14
N ILE A 242 11.58 -22.27 9.66
CA ILE A 242 12.86 -21.99 8.99
C ILE A 242 14.02 -22.34 9.92
N ARG A 243 14.02 -21.85 11.16
CA ARG A 243 15.12 -22.05 12.12
C ARG A 243 15.32 -23.52 12.52
N ARG A 244 14.28 -24.36 12.46
CA ARG A 244 14.39 -25.81 12.66
C ARG A 244 15.17 -26.50 11.55
N HIS A 245 15.06 -26.02 10.31
CA HIS A 245 15.68 -26.64 9.13
C HIS A 245 16.95 -25.90 8.67
N ASP A 246 17.11 -24.64 9.05
CA ASP A 246 18.25 -23.78 8.73
C ASP A 246 18.49 -22.72 9.81
N SER A 247 19.54 -22.92 10.60
CA SER A 247 19.99 -21.98 11.63
C SER A 247 21.03 -20.97 11.13
N ASN A 248 21.44 -21.04 9.86
CA ASN A 248 22.59 -20.32 9.33
C ASN A 248 22.18 -19.06 8.54
N HIS A 249 21.14 -19.16 7.71
CA HIS A 249 20.76 -18.11 6.77
C HIS A 249 19.73 -17.13 7.31
N LEU A 250 19.65 -15.94 6.71
CA LEU A 250 18.81 -14.85 7.19
C LEU A 250 17.33 -15.04 6.82
N ILE A 251 16.43 -14.51 7.65
CA ILE A 251 15.02 -14.31 7.32
C ILE A 251 14.86 -12.85 6.88
N LEU A 252 14.50 -12.63 5.62
CA LEU A 252 14.56 -11.32 4.98
C LEU A 252 13.21 -10.59 4.92
N GLY A 253 12.19 -11.05 5.66
CA GLY A 253 10.85 -10.50 5.64
C GLY A 253 9.99 -11.02 4.47
N SER A 254 8.91 -10.32 4.12
CA SER A 254 7.88 -10.82 3.19
C SER A 254 7.66 -9.96 1.94
N ARG A 255 8.65 -9.14 1.54
CA ARG A 255 8.61 -8.27 0.35
C ARG A 255 7.33 -7.45 0.31
N PHE A 256 7.18 -6.54 1.28
CA PHE A 256 5.97 -5.72 1.40
C PHE A 256 5.80 -4.82 0.18
N ALA A 257 4.61 -4.80 -0.43
CA ALA A 257 4.26 -3.79 -1.43
C ALA A 257 4.16 -2.44 -0.72
N GLU A 258 5.20 -1.62 -0.80
CA GLU A 258 5.37 -0.35 -0.09
C GLU A 258 5.48 -0.47 1.43
N ARG A 259 4.41 -0.90 2.08
CA ARG A 259 4.32 -1.19 3.51
C ARG A 259 3.09 -2.01 3.84
N ALA A 260 2.96 -2.37 5.12
CA ALA A 260 1.75 -2.88 5.74
C ALA A 260 1.43 -2.02 6.98
N TYR A 261 0.34 -2.35 7.67
CA TYR A 261 0.02 -1.75 8.95
C TYR A 261 1.19 -1.88 9.95
N GLU A 262 1.40 -0.89 10.80
CA GLU A 262 2.48 -0.84 11.77
C GLU A 262 2.54 -2.09 12.66
N PRO A 263 1.42 -2.64 13.20
CA PRO A 263 1.49 -3.87 13.98
C PRO A 263 2.02 -5.07 13.18
N VAL A 264 1.72 -5.12 11.87
CA VAL A 264 2.22 -6.16 10.95
C VAL A 264 3.72 -6.00 10.75
N MET A 265 4.18 -4.77 10.51
CA MET A 265 5.60 -4.45 10.35
C MET A 265 6.39 -4.73 11.63
N LYS A 266 5.86 -4.35 12.79
CA LYS A 266 6.43 -4.66 14.12
C LYS A 266 6.55 -6.18 14.32
N ALA A 267 5.49 -6.94 13.98
CA ALA A 267 5.54 -8.40 14.04
C ALA A 267 6.65 -8.97 13.14
N CYS A 268 6.73 -8.55 11.87
CA CYS A 268 7.82 -8.95 10.97
C CYS A 268 9.20 -8.65 11.59
N GLY A 269 9.40 -7.44 12.13
CA GLY A 269 10.63 -7.03 12.78
C GLY A 269 11.03 -7.85 14.02
N LYS A 270 10.11 -8.57 14.68
CA LYS A 270 10.46 -9.48 15.79
C LYS A 270 11.13 -10.77 15.29
N TYR A 271 10.73 -11.25 14.11
CA TYR A 271 11.08 -12.58 13.62
C TYR A 271 12.08 -12.55 12.45
N ALA A 272 12.16 -11.44 11.71
CA ALA A 272 13.07 -11.25 10.59
C ALA A 272 14.42 -10.63 11.02
N ASP A 273 15.45 -10.90 10.22
CA ASP A 273 16.77 -10.29 10.35
C ASP A 273 16.87 -8.97 9.57
N ALA A 274 16.10 -8.84 8.49
CA ALA A 274 15.93 -7.63 7.69
C ALA A 274 14.47 -7.48 7.23
N ILE A 275 14.07 -6.26 6.85
CA ILE A 275 12.77 -5.99 6.23
C ILE A 275 12.95 -5.82 4.72
N SER A 276 12.13 -6.51 3.93
CA SER A 276 12.09 -6.40 2.48
C SER A 276 10.89 -5.58 2.03
N VAL A 277 11.13 -4.65 1.10
CA VAL A 277 10.11 -3.74 0.57
C VAL A 277 10.20 -3.68 -0.95
N ASN A 278 9.09 -3.98 -1.63
CA ASN A 278 8.88 -3.66 -3.03
C ASN A 278 8.47 -2.20 -3.11
N HIS A 279 9.26 -1.36 -3.76
CA HIS A 279 9.14 0.10 -3.68
C HIS A 279 9.23 0.73 -5.07
N TYR A 280 8.05 0.90 -5.68
CA TYR A 280 7.92 1.43 -7.03
C TYR A 280 7.61 2.93 -6.99
N ARG A 281 8.52 3.75 -7.55
CA ARG A 281 8.38 5.22 -7.58
C ARG A 281 8.53 5.76 -8.99
N LYS A 282 7.40 6.06 -9.63
CA LYS A 282 7.35 6.65 -10.98
C LYS A 282 8.24 7.89 -11.14
N THR A 283 8.36 8.68 -10.08
CA THR A 283 9.16 9.91 -10.04
C THR A 283 10.68 9.67 -10.11
N GLY A 284 11.16 8.46 -9.85
CA GLY A 284 12.61 8.21 -9.68
C GLY A 284 13.17 8.75 -8.36
N ILE A 285 12.31 9.20 -7.45
CA ILE A 285 12.69 9.75 -6.14
C ILE A 285 12.44 8.69 -5.07
N PHE A 286 13.49 8.33 -4.35
CA PHE A 286 13.40 7.40 -3.22
C PHE A 286 12.71 8.08 -2.02
N ASP A 287 11.74 7.41 -1.41
CA ASP A 287 11.01 7.91 -0.25
C ASP A 287 11.75 7.59 1.04
N THR A 288 12.74 8.43 1.36
CA THR A 288 13.55 8.28 2.57
C THR A 288 12.73 8.36 3.86
N ASN A 289 11.58 9.04 3.84
CA ASN A 289 10.73 9.18 5.02
C ASN A 289 9.99 7.87 5.30
N GLN A 290 9.31 7.29 4.31
CA GLN A 290 8.59 6.03 4.49
C GLN A 290 9.55 4.90 4.86
N VAL A 291 10.61 4.70 4.08
CA VAL A 291 11.53 3.57 4.30
C VAL A 291 12.36 3.76 5.58
N GLY A 292 12.75 5.00 5.88
CA GLY A 292 13.39 5.32 7.15
C GLY A 292 12.48 5.07 8.36
N ALA A 293 11.19 5.39 8.25
CA ALA A 293 10.23 5.08 9.30
C ALA A 293 10.03 3.57 9.49
N ILE A 294 10.10 2.76 8.43
CA ILE A 294 10.06 1.28 8.55
C ILE A 294 11.28 0.78 9.34
N PHE A 295 12.48 1.27 9.05
CA PHE A 295 13.67 0.96 9.84
C PHE A 295 13.47 1.35 11.31
N ALA A 296 13.01 2.57 11.56
CA ALA A 296 12.86 3.08 12.92
C ALA A 296 11.77 2.34 13.72
N LEU A 297 10.69 1.93 13.05
CA LEU A 297 9.59 1.15 13.60
C LEU A 297 10.01 -0.27 14.00
N THR A 298 10.79 -0.94 13.14
CA THR A 298 11.12 -2.37 13.28
C THR A 298 12.47 -2.59 13.97
N GLY A 299 13.35 -1.60 13.96
CA GLY A 299 14.73 -1.71 14.42
C GLY A 299 15.62 -2.57 13.52
N LYS A 300 15.13 -2.99 12.35
CA LYS A 300 15.81 -3.89 11.42
C LYS A 300 16.25 -3.15 10.16
N PRO A 301 17.43 -3.45 9.60
CA PRO A 301 17.84 -2.88 8.32
C PRO A 301 16.89 -3.31 7.20
N VAL A 302 16.85 -2.51 6.15
CA VAL A 302 15.86 -2.63 5.08
C VAL A 302 16.55 -2.96 3.76
N MET A 303 15.88 -3.71 2.89
CA MET A 303 16.31 -3.98 1.53
C MET A 303 15.15 -3.67 0.57
N ILE A 304 15.46 -2.98 -0.54
CA ILE A 304 14.48 -2.82 -1.62
C ILE A 304 14.51 -4.08 -2.46
N THR A 305 13.41 -4.80 -2.53
CA THR A 305 13.39 -6.13 -3.16
C THR A 305 12.70 -6.15 -4.52
N GLU A 306 12.04 -5.06 -4.87
CA GLU A 306 11.63 -4.76 -6.24
C GLU A 306 11.61 -3.25 -6.45
N PHE A 307 12.16 -2.83 -7.58
CA PHE A 307 11.92 -1.52 -8.19
C PHE A 307 12.34 -1.61 -9.65
N SER A 308 11.73 -0.78 -10.50
CA SER A 308 12.16 -0.55 -11.88
C SER A 308 11.33 0.57 -12.51
N TRP A 309 11.67 0.86 -13.77
CA TRP A 309 10.84 1.68 -14.65
C TRP A 309 10.64 0.93 -15.95
N ARG A 310 9.50 1.21 -16.60
CA ARG A 310 9.16 0.75 -17.96
C ARG A 310 9.01 1.98 -18.87
N ALA A 311 9.34 1.89 -20.14
CA ALA A 311 9.30 3.01 -21.08
C ALA A 311 8.36 2.74 -22.26
N MET A 312 7.61 3.77 -22.67
CA MET A 312 6.83 3.71 -23.91
C MET A 312 7.74 3.50 -25.13
N GLU A 313 8.92 4.09 -25.13
CA GLU A 313 10.00 3.74 -26.05
C GLU A 313 10.60 2.38 -25.68
N ASN A 314 10.14 1.29 -26.29
CA ASN A 314 10.70 -0.04 -26.05
C ASN A 314 10.79 -0.90 -27.31
N SER A 315 11.73 -1.84 -27.28
CA SER A 315 12.08 -2.70 -28.42
C SER A 315 11.33 -4.03 -28.44
N SER A 316 10.61 -4.37 -27.36
CA SER A 316 9.79 -5.58 -27.25
C SER A 316 8.38 -5.39 -27.83
N GLY A 317 7.92 -4.16 -27.97
CA GLY A 317 6.54 -3.83 -28.36
C GLY A 317 5.55 -3.98 -27.21
N CYS A 318 6.04 -3.93 -25.96
CA CYS A 318 5.24 -3.94 -24.75
C CYS A 318 4.39 -2.67 -24.67
N PRO A 319 3.06 -2.77 -24.54
CA PRO A 319 2.19 -1.62 -24.41
C PRO A 319 2.27 -0.99 -23.00
N ASN A 320 2.85 -1.68 -22.01
CA ASN A 320 2.96 -1.22 -20.61
C ASN A 320 1.59 -0.84 -20.02
N SER A 321 0.56 -1.63 -20.32
CA SER A 321 -0.82 -1.34 -19.98
C SER A 321 -1.22 -1.85 -18.59
N LYS A 322 -0.54 -2.89 -18.09
CA LYS A 322 -0.84 -3.53 -16.81
C LYS A 322 0.43 -3.84 -16.01
N GLY A 323 0.40 -3.61 -14.70
CA GLY A 323 1.54 -3.78 -13.77
C GLY A 323 1.76 -2.53 -12.94
N ALA A 324 2.89 -2.43 -12.23
CA ALA A 324 3.24 -1.26 -11.44
C ALA A 324 3.23 0.03 -12.28
N ASP A 325 2.60 1.10 -11.79
CA ASP A 325 2.55 2.40 -12.48
C ASP A 325 3.88 3.16 -12.38
N VAL A 326 4.86 2.70 -13.16
CA VAL A 326 6.20 3.29 -13.28
C VAL A 326 6.58 3.54 -14.74
N THR A 327 5.58 3.77 -15.60
CA THR A 327 5.80 4.06 -17.02
C THR A 327 6.35 5.47 -17.21
N VAL A 328 7.48 5.58 -17.91
CA VAL A 328 8.09 6.82 -18.38
C VAL A 328 8.08 6.87 -19.92
N ALA A 329 8.41 8.02 -20.51
CA ALA A 329 8.32 8.19 -21.95
C ALA A 329 9.44 7.45 -22.69
N THR A 330 10.69 7.63 -22.26
CA THR A 330 11.88 7.20 -23.00
C THR A 330 12.78 6.24 -22.21
N GLN A 331 13.69 5.55 -22.91
CA GLN A 331 14.73 4.74 -22.26
C GLN A 331 15.74 5.61 -21.47
N GLU A 332 15.91 6.88 -21.87
CA GLU A 332 16.72 7.84 -21.12
C GLU A 332 16.06 8.21 -19.80
N ASP A 333 14.73 8.35 -19.76
CA ASP A 333 13.99 8.59 -18.52
C ASP A 333 14.13 7.43 -17.53
N ARG A 334 14.09 6.18 -18.01
CA ARG A 334 14.37 4.98 -17.18
C ARG A 334 15.77 5.07 -16.56
N THR A 335 16.75 5.45 -17.38
CA THR A 335 18.17 5.57 -16.97
C THR A 335 18.36 6.66 -15.91
N ARG A 336 17.74 7.83 -16.12
CA ARG A 336 17.77 8.95 -15.17
C ARG A 336 17.08 8.62 -13.84
N ALA A 337 15.92 7.97 -13.91
CA ALA A 337 15.20 7.54 -12.71
C ALA A 337 16.01 6.51 -11.91
N PHE A 338 16.64 5.54 -12.58
CA PHE A 338 17.55 4.59 -11.92
C PHE A 338 18.69 5.31 -11.20
N ARG A 339 19.41 6.23 -11.84
CA ARG A 339 20.54 6.95 -11.22
C ARG A 339 20.13 7.71 -9.96
N SER A 340 19.05 8.48 -10.05
CA SER A 340 18.51 9.26 -8.92
C SER A 340 18.13 8.35 -7.75
N TYR A 341 17.35 7.31 -8.05
CA TYR A 341 16.80 6.42 -7.03
C TYR A 341 17.87 5.56 -6.36
N SER A 342 18.71 4.87 -7.15
CA SER A 342 19.72 3.94 -6.63
C SER A 342 20.79 4.66 -5.80
N GLY A 343 21.25 5.84 -6.23
CA GLY A 343 22.16 6.66 -5.44
C GLY A 343 21.56 7.06 -4.08
N ALA A 344 20.28 7.45 -4.07
CA ALA A 344 19.57 7.80 -2.84
C ALA A 344 19.43 6.60 -1.90
N VAL A 345 19.07 5.40 -2.41
CA VAL A 345 19.00 4.16 -1.64
C VAL A 345 20.36 3.81 -1.01
N LEU A 346 21.42 3.78 -1.83
CA LEU A 346 22.76 3.38 -1.39
C LEU A 346 23.35 4.34 -0.37
N SER A 347 22.93 5.61 -0.37
CA SER A 347 23.37 6.61 0.61
C SER A 347 22.75 6.44 2.01
N GLN A 348 21.78 5.54 2.21
CA GLN A 348 21.13 5.38 3.51
C GLN A 348 21.82 4.34 4.39
N PRO A 349 22.21 4.65 5.64
CA PRO A 349 22.97 3.74 6.49
C PRO A 349 22.20 2.50 6.96
N TYR A 350 20.88 2.48 6.83
CA TYR A 350 20.01 1.36 7.21
C TYR A 350 19.68 0.42 6.06
N MET A 351 20.16 0.71 4.84
CA MET A 351 19.88 -0.09 3.65
C MET A 351 20.93 -1.18 3.44
N LEU A 352 20.48 -2.38 3.08
CA LEU A 352 21.33 -3.53 2.75
C LEU A 352 21.57 -3.72 1.25
N GLY A 353 20.90 -2.92 0.42
CA GLY A 353 20.98 -2.99 -1.04
C GLY A 353 19.62 -2.94 -1.71
N TYR A 354 19.57 -3.37 -2.96
CA TYR A 354 18.37 -3.40 -3.77
C TYR A 354 18.36 -4.55 -4.79
N ASP A 355 17.16 -4.94 -5.25
CA ASP A 355 16.95 -5.86 -6.36
C ASP A 355 16.13 -5.20 -7.49
N TRP A 356 16.67 -5.18 -8.70
CA TRP A 356 15.96 -4.70 -9.89
C TRP A 356 14.95 -5.76 -10.37
N PHE A 357 13.68 -5.36 -10.52
CA PHE A 357 12.66 -6.21 -11.13
C PHE A 357 12.44 -5.78 -12.58
N MET A 358 12.94 -6.49 -13.59
CA MET A 358 13.49 -7.85 -13.62
C MET A 358 14.53 -8.02 -14.76
N TYR A 359 15.14 -9.20 -14.91
CA TYR A 359 16.21 -9.45 -15.88
C TYR A 359 15.80 -9.19 -17.34
N HIS A 360 14.64 -9.67 -17.77
CA HIS A 360 14.16 -9.57 -19.15
C HIS A 360 12.77 -8.94 -19.24
N ASP A 361 12.43 -8.37 -20.40
CA ASP A 361 11.07 -7.88 -20.65
C ASP A 361 10.03 -9.01 -20.59
N GLN A 362 8.82 -8.64 -20.20
CA GLN A 362 7.66 -9.52 -20.20
C GLN A 362 7.10 -9.69 -21.64
N PRO A 363 6.18 -10.66 -21.86
CA PRO A 363 5.56 -10.85 -23.16
C PRO A 363 4.67 -9.64 -23.51
N PRO A 364 4.75 -9.09 -24.73
CA PRO A 364 3.93 -7.95 -25.14
C PRO A 364 2.41 -8.20 -25.10
N THR A 365 1.98 -9.47 -25.14
CA THR A 365 0.57 -9.87 -25.06
C THR A 365 0.13 -10.28 -23.65
N GLY A 366 0.98 -10.04 -22.66
CA GLY A 366 0.66 -10.27 -21.25
C GLY A 366 1.19 -11.59 -20.70
N ARG A 367 1.60 -11.54 -19.43
CA ARG A 367 1.84 -12.67 -18.53
C ARG A 367 0.54 -13.41 -18.17
N PHE A 368 0.62 -14.43 -17.32
CA PHE A 368 -0.56 -15.15 -16.83
C PHE A 368 -1.54 -14.26 -16.04
N ASP A 369 -1.05 -13.19 -15.42
CA ASP A 369 -1.81 -12.13 -14.75
C ASP A 369 -2.16 -10.97 -15.69
N GLY A 370 -1.67 -11.00 -16.93
CA GLY A 370 -1.88 -9.99 -17.96
C GLY A 370 -0.87 -8.84 -17.96
N GLU A 371 0.14 -8.83 -17.09
CA GLU A 371 1.20 -7.80 -17.15
C GLU A 371 2.00 -7.88 -18.44
N ASP A 372 2.24 -6.74 -19.08
CA ASP A 372 2.79 -6.64 -20.44
C ASP A 372 3.90 -5.59 -20.54
N CYS A 373 4.87 -5.66 -19.62
CA CYS A 373 5.83 -4.59 -19.34
C CYS A 373 7.25 -4.79 -19.87
N ASN A 374 7.90 -3.69 -20.27
CA ASN A 374 9.34 -3.66 -20.57
C ASN A 374 10.21 -3.36 -19.34
N TYR A 375 10.07 -4.16 -18.28
CA TYR A 375 10.89 -4.01 -17.06
C TYR A 375 12.36 -4.43 -17.24
N GLY A 376 12.68 -5.16 -18.31
CA GLY A 376 13.92 -5.88 -18.49
C GLY A 376 15.18 -5.01 -18.51
N LEU A 377 16.30 -5.63 -18.16
CA LEU A 377 17.65 -5.19 -18.53
C LEU A 377 17.97 -5.58 -19.99
N VAL A 378 17.34 -6.64 -20.47
CA VAL A 378 17.32 -7.07 -21.87
C VAL A 378 15.89 -7.15 -22.38
N ASP A 379 15.71 -6.93 -23.68
CA ASP A 379 14.41 -7.10 -24.34
C ASP A 379 14.07 -8.59 -24.60
N ILE A 380 12.89 -8.89 -25.14
CA ILE A 380 12.46 -10.27 -25.43
C ILE A 380 13.36 -11.01 -26.44
N TYR A 381 14.28 -10.31 -27.11
CA TYR A 381 15.24 -10.85 -28.08
C TYR A 381 16.66 -10.96 -27.52
N ASP A 382 16.84 -10.85 -26.19
CA ASP A 382 18.14 -10.87 -25.50
C ASP A 382 19.06 -9.69 -25.90
N ARG A 383 18.48 -8.57 -26.37
CA ARG A 383 19.25 -7.35 -26.67
C ARG A 383 19.33 -6.46 -25.43
N PRO A 384 20.55 -6.06 -24.98
CA PRO A 384 20.71 -5.23 -23.79
C PRO A 384 20.20 -3.79 -23.98
N TYR A 385 19.58 -3.22 -22.94
CA TYR A 385 19.30 -1.79 -22.84
C TYR A 385 20.57 -1.04 -22.41
N SER A 386 21.46 -0.76 -23.37
CA SER A 386 22.84 -0.32 -23.10
C SER A 386 22.99 0.91 -22.21
N ASN A 387 22.16 1.95 -22.36
CA ASN A 387 22.25 3.16 -21.52
C ASN A 387 21.90 2.88 -20.06
N LEU A 388 20.83 2.10 -19.85
CA LEU A 388 20.41 1.67 -18.52
C LEU A 388 21.49 0.79 -17.88
N LEU A 389 22.02 -0.19 -18.61
CA LEU A 389 23.07 -1.08 -18.12
C LEU A 389 24.39 -0.35 -17.84
N ALA A 390 24.76 0.66 -18.64
CA ALA A 390 25.91 1.49 -18.36
C ALA A 390 25.74 2.25 -17.03
N ALA A 391 24.55 2.81 -16.77
CA ALA A 391 24.25 3.47 -15.51
C ALA A 391 24.25 2.51 -14.32
N ILE A 392 23.65 1.32 -14.48
CA ILE A 392 23.69 0.24 -13.49
C ILE A 392 25.13 -0.14 -13.16
N THR A 393 25.94 -0.42 -14.19
CA THR A 393 27.34 -0.82 -14.04
C THR A 393 28.14 0.23 -13.26
N GLU A 394 27.95 1.50 -13.59
CA GLU A 394 28.61 2.62 -12.92
C GLU A 394 28.21 2.73 -11.44
N ILE A 395 26.90 2.80 -11.14
CA ILE A 395 26.42 2.98 -9.77
C ILE A 395 26.74 1.75 -8.91
N ASN A 396 26.56 0.55 -9.44
CA ASN A 396 26.90 -0.69 -8.74
C ASN A 396 28.38 -0.74 -8.40
N GLY A 397 29.26 -0.36 -9.33
CA GLY A 397 30.71 -0.29 -9.11
C GLY A 397 31.11 0.73 -8.03
N GLN A 398 30.27 1.71 -7.74
CA GLN A 398 30.49 2.74 -6.72
C GLN A 398 29.70 2.49 -5.42
N ALA A 399 28.84 1.46 -5.37
CA ALA A 399 27.85 1.29 -4.31
C ALA A 399 28.44 1.25 -2.90
N ASN A 400 29.50 0.46 -2.70
CA ASN A 400 30.19 0.39 -1.41
C ASN A 400 30.78 1.74 -0.99
N ALA A 401 31.34 2.50 -1.94
CA ALA A 401 31.90 3.82 -1.67
C ALA A 401 30.81 4.84 -1.31
N ILE A 402 29.68 4.85 -2.05
CA ILE A 402 28.53 5.71 -1.77
C ILE A 402 28.01 5.44 -0.35
N HIS A 403 27.83 4.16 0.00
CA HIS A 403 27.30 3.77 1.30
C HIS A 403 28.28 4.07 2.44
N GLU A 404 29.57 3.80 2.25
CA GLU A 404 30.61 4.08 3.24
C GLU A 404 30.78 5.59 3.52
N GLN A 405 30.60 6.42 2.50
CA GLN A 405 30.67 7.88 2.62
C GLN A 405 29.39 8.51 3.21
N SER A 406 28.33 7.72 3.44
CA SER A 406 27.10 8.23 4.02
C SER A 406 27.34 8.87 5.39
N SER A 407 26.93 10.13 5.49
CA SER A 407 26.82 10.89 6.74
C SER A 407 25.37 11.08 7.19
N VAL A 408 24.42 10.39 6.53
CA VAL A 408 23.00 10.48 6.87
C VAL A 408 22.80 9.85 8.25
N PRO A 409 22.14 10.51 9.21
CA PRO A 409 21.84 9.91 10.51
C PRO A 409 20.82 8.78 10.36
N LEU A 410 20.85 7.81 11.27
CA LEU A 410 19.76 6.82 11.35
C LEU A 410 18.44 7.53 11.70
N PRO A 411 17.34 7.22 11.02
CA PRO A 411 16.08 7.90 11.24
C PRO A 411 15.50 7.55 12.61
N ALA A 412 14.86 8.54 13.23
CA ALA A 412 14.04 8.34 14.43
C ALA A 412 12.62 7.96 14.01
N TYR A 413 11.93 7.20 14.86
CA TYR A 413 10.55 6.81 14.57
C TYR A 413 9.63 8.02 14.79
N ASP A 414 8.94 8.40 13.73
CA ASP A 414 7.84 9.35 13.75
C ASP A 414 6.53 8.60 13.49
N PRO A 415 5.64 8.46 14.49
CA PRO A 415 4.38 7.74 14.33
C PRO A 415 3.46 8.39 13.29
N LEU A 416 3.65 9.68 12.94
CA LEU A 416 2.81 10.34 11.94
C LEU A 416 3.12 9.89 10.51
N VAL A 417 4.33 9.41 10.25
CA VAL A 417 4.77 8.99 8.90
C VAL A 417 4.10 7.70 8.47
N LEU A 418 3.94 6.75 9.39
CA LEU A 418 3.34 5.42 9.12
C LEU A 418 1.96 5.23 9.74
N ALA A 419 1.36 6.28 10.32
CA ALA A 419 0.05 6.22 10.95
C ALA A 419 -1.00 5.56 10.03
N ASP A 420 -1.42 4.35 10.40
CA ASP A 420 -2.48 3.60 9.73
C ASP A 420 -3.88 4.12 10.05
N TYR A 421 -3.97 4.80 11.20
CA TYR A 421 -5.16 5.42 11.75
C TYR A 421 -4.76 6.76 12.34
N ARG A 422 -5.56 7.80 12.09
CA ARG A 422 -5.36 9.12 12.66
C ARG A 422 -6.61 9.53 13.41
N GLU A 423 -6.47 9.83 14.69
CA GLU A 423 -7.57 10.48 15.42
C GLU A 423 -7.74 11.89 14.88
N ILE A 424 -8.93 12.18 14.37
CA ILE A 424 -9.29 13.53 13.94
C ILE A 424 -9.77 14.29 15.18
N SER A 425 -9.12 15.40 15.46
CA SER A 425 -9.59 16.36 16.44
C SER A 425 -10.32 17.50 15.75
N VAL A 426 -11.22 18.15 16.46
CA VAL A 426 -12.01 19.27 15.94
C VAL A 426 -11.72 20.48 16.81
N ARG A 427 -11.31 21.59 16.19
CA ARG A 427 -10.96 22.80 16.95
C ARG A 427 -12.20 23.50 17.49
N GLY A 428 -12.10 23.99 18.72
CA GLY A 428 -13.04 24.97 19.27
C GLY A 428 -14.37 24.41 19.72
N ILE A 429 -14.47 23.11 19.98
CA ILE A 429 -15.70 22.45 20.40
C ILE A 429 -16.08 22.74 21.88
N GLU A 430 -15.23 23.46 22.63
CA GLU A 430 -15.47 23.74 24.06
C GLU A 430 -16.66 24.69 24.29
N LYS A 431 -17.00 25.51 23.30
CA LYS A 431 -18.17 26.39 23.31
C LYS A 431 -19.08 26.03 22.15
N PRO A 432 -20.23 25.38 22.37
CA PRO A 432 -21.09 24.96 21.28
C PRO A 432 -21.62 26.15 20.49
N LEU A 433 -21.99 25.90 19.24
CA LEU A 433 -22.71 26.90 18.44
C LEU A 433 -24.01 27.32 19.17
N PRO A 434 -24.35 28.62 19.17
CA PRO A 434 -25.55 29.10 19.84
C PRO A 434 -26.84 28.62 19.17
N HIS A 435 -26.79 28.32 17.87
CA HIS A 435 -27.86 27.74 17.06
C HIS A 435 -27.26 27.09 15.81
N PRO A 436 -27.99 26.16 15.15
CA PRO A 436 -27.62 25.65 13.83
C PRO A 436 -27.34 26.76 12.82
N ILE A 437 -26.32 26.59 11.99
CA ILE A 437 -25.94 27.52 10.92
C ILE A 437 -26.21 26.85 9.58
N VAL A 438 -27.01 27.47 8.70
CA VAL A 438 -27.18 27.01 7.32
C VAL A 438 -25.93 27.39 6.53
N PHE A 439 -25.02 26.45 6.33
CA PHE A 439 -23.78 26.68 5.59
C PHE A 439 -24.03 26.86 4.10
N ALA A 440 -24.88 25.99 3.54
CA ALA A 440 -25.26 26.04 2.14
C ALA A 440 -26.74 25.66 1.92
N ASP A 441 -27.31 26.22 0.86
CA ASP A 441 -28.67 26.01 0.36
C ASP A 441 -28.71 26.27 -1.17
N ALA A 442 -29.91 26.47 -1.74
CA ALA A 442 -30.08 26.73 -3.17
C ALA A 442 -29.46 28.02 -3.70
N GLU A 443 -29.12 28.98 -2.83
CA GLU A 443 -28.46 30.24 -3.22
C GLU A 443 -26.93 30.16 -3.18
N SER A 444 -26.39 29.05 -2.65
CA SER A 444 -24.95 28.91 -2.44
C SER A 444 -24.18 28.71 -3.75
N PRO A 445 -22.99 29.31 -3.92
CA PRO A 445 -22.13 29.01 -5.05
C PRO A 445 -21.72 27.53 -5.02
N THR A 446 -21.87 26.87 -6.17
CA THR A 446 -21.56 25.44 -6.33
C THR A 446 -20.51 25.19 -7.39
N PHE A 447 -19.71 24.15 -7.17
CA PHE A 447 -18.74 23.63 -8.12
C PHE A 447 -18.90 22.12 -8.25
N ILE A 448 -19.11 21.63 -9.47
CA ILE A 448 -19.32 20.21 -9.75
C ILE A 448 -18.03 19.55 -10.22
N TRP A 449 -17.83 18.29 -9.82
CA TRP A 449 -16.65 17.51 -10.17
C TRP A 449 -16.98 16.02 -10.26
N GLY A 450 -16.17 15.26 -11.00
CA GLY A 450 -16.38 13.83 -11.17
C GLY A 450 -15.29 13.16 -11.99
N ASP A 451 -15.22 11.83 -11.89
CA ASP A 451 -14.40 10.99 -12.75
C ASP A 451 -15.00 10.94 -14.18
N LEU A 452 -14.87 12.05 -14.90
CA LEU A 452 -15.45 12.23 -16.23
C LEU A 452 -14.95 11.17 -17.21
N ALA A 453 -13.70 10.71 -17.06
CA ALA A 453 -13.12 9.65 -17.87
C ALA A 453 -13.82 8.30 -17.67
N GLN A 454 -14.44 8.08 -16.51
CA GLN A 454 -15.22 6.90 -16.16
C GLN A 454 -16.74 7.19 -16.15
N GLY A 455 -17.16 8.26 -16.85
CA GLY A 455 -18.57 8.60 -17.06
C GLY A 455 -19.29 9.15 -15.84
N ALA A 456 -18.57 9.60 -14.80
CA ALA A 456 -19.19 10.18 -13.62
C ALA A 456 -19.49 11.68 -13.82
N SER A 457 -20.71 12.13 -13.56
CA SER A 457 -21.14 13.52 -13.69
C SER A 457 -22.30 13.87 -12.74
N ILE A 458 -22.52 15.16 -12.52
CA ILE A 458 -23.68 15.68 -11.79
C ILE A 458 -24.18 16.94 -12.50
N GLU A 459 -25.49 17.06 -12.67
CA GLU A 459 -26.18 18.26 -13.14
C GLU A 459 -26.99 18.84 -11.97
N VAL A 460 -27.01 20.17 -11.86
CA VAL A 460 -27.57 20.89 -10.71
C VAL A 460 -28.51 21.97 -11.21
N GLU A 461 -29.76 21.93 -10.76
CA GLU A 461 -30.78 22.90 -11.14
C GLU A 461 -31.52 23.41 -9.89
N PRO A 462 -31.66 24.74 -9.71
CA PRO A 462 -32.55 25.27 -8.68
C PRO A 462 -34.00 24.84 -8.91
N THR A 463 -34.72 24.54 -7.83
CA THR A 463 -36.16 24.26 -7.88
C THR A 463 -36.97 25.46 -7.40
N ASP A 464 -38.27 25.44 -7.68
CA ASP A 464 -39.23 26.43 -7.18
C ASP A 464 -39.44 26.36 -5.64
N GLN A 465 -38.86 25.38 -4.95
CA GLN A 465 -39.04 25.11 -3.53
C GLN A 465 -37.81 25.46 -2.66
N SER A 466 -36.95 26.37 -3.12
CA SER A 466 -35.72 26.76 -2.42
C SER A 466 -34.79 25.56 -2.14
N SER A 467 -34.70 24.64 -3.10
CA SER A 467 -33.82 23.46 -3.06
C SER A 467 -33.06 23.32 -4.39
N LEU A 468 -32.09 22.40 -4.43
CA LEU A 468 -31.32 22.06 -5.62
C LEU A 468 -31.66 20.64 -6.05
N ARG A 469 -32.17 20.50 -7.27
CA ARG A 469 -32.27 19.22 -7.96
C ARG A 469 -30.88 18.79 -8.41
N LEU A 470 -30.53 17.55 -8.10
CA LEU A 470 -29.26 16.90 -8.41
C LEU A 470 -29.53 15.69 -9.31
N ASP A 471 -29.18 15.76 -10.59
CA ASP A 471 -29.20 14.62 -11.50
C ASP A 471 -27.81 13.96 -11.50
N VAL A 472 -27.66 12.86 -10.77
CA VAL A 472 -26.36 12.25 -10.43
C VAL A 472 -26.11 10.99 -11.27
N LYS A 473 -24.94 10.95 -11.92
CA LYS A 473 -24.41 9.78 -12.64
C LYS A 473 -23.06 9.40 -12.01
N PRO A 474 -22.99 8.42 -11.10
CA PRO A 474 -21.74 8.11 -10.37
C PRO A 474 -20.62 7.45 -11.19
N GLY A 475 -20.91 6.95 -12.39
CA GLY A 475 -19.91 6.31 -13.26
C GLY A 475 -19.30 5.00 -12.71
N SER A 476 -18.23 4.54 -13.36
CA SER A 476 -17.47 3.32 -12.97
C SER A 476 -16.15 3.61 -12.26
N GLY A 477 -15.81 4.89 -12.09
CA GLY A 477 -14.56 5.37 -11.51
C GLY A 477 -14.62 5.53 -10.00
N TRP A 478 -14.09 6.64 -9.47
CA TRP A 478 -14.23 6.95 -8.05
C TRP A 478 -15.59 7.56 -7.69
N GLY A 479 -16.23 8.34 -8.57
CA GLY A 479 -17.56 8.92 -8.33
C GLY A 479 -17.69 10.35 -8.86
N CYS A 480 -18.67 11.09 -8.36
CA CYS A 480 -18.86 12.52 -8.61
C CYS A 480 -19.34 13.25 -7.36
N GLY A 481 -19.26 14.57 -7.36
CA GLY A 481 -19.64 15.39 -6.22
C GLY A 481 -19.92 16.83 -6.57
N ILE A 482 -20.42 17.53 -5.56
CA ILE A 482 -20.74 18.96 -5.60
C ILE A 482 -20.14 19.63 -4.38
N THR A 483 -19.35 20.66 -4.61
CA THR A 483 -18.75 21.50 -3.58
C THR A 483 -19.57 22.76 -3.41
N PHE A 484 -19.84 23.13 -2.16
CA PHE A 484 -20.55 24.34 -1.76
C PHE A 484 -19.58 25.27 -1.03
N ASN A 485 -19.52 26.50 -1.49
CA ASN A 485 -18.92 27.59 -0.72
C ASN A 485 -19.92 28.04 0.36
N PRO A 486 -19.45 28.62 1.48
CA PRO A 486 -20.36 29.18 2.48
C PRO A 486 -21.24 30.25 1.83
N LEU A 487 -22.48 30.37 2.30
CA LEU A 487 -23.32 31.52 1.99
C LEU A 487 -22.56 32.83 2.22
N SER A 488 -22.77 33.83 1.36
CA SER A 488 -22.06 35.11 1.42
C SER A 488 -22.15 35.81 2.79
N ALA A 489 -23.26 35.58 3.53
CA ALA A 489 -23.44 36.11 4.88
C ALA A 489 -22.57 35.42 5.95
N LEU A 490 -22.04 34.23 5.65
CA LEU A 490 -21.19 33.42 6.53
C LEU A 490 -19.70 33.51 6.21
N ALA A 491 -19.35 33.98 5.00
CA ALA A 491 -17.98 34.19 4.55
C ALA A 491 -17.30 35.34 5.34
N SER A 492 -16.98 35.10 6.61
CA SER A 492 -16.52 36.10 7.57
C SER A 492 -15.02 36.42 7.47
N ASN A 493 -14.24 35.54 6.84
CA ASN A 493 -12.80 35.70 6.69
C ASN A 493 -12.43 36.34 5.34
N PRO A 494 -11.26 36.99 5.21
CA PRO A 494 -10.84 37.68 3.98
C PRO A 494 -10.72 36.80 2.73
N ASP A 495 -10.52 35.50 2.91
CA ASP A 495 -10.43 34.50 1.84
C ASP A 495 -11.79 33.87 1.48
N GLY A 496 -12.88 34.35 2.10
CA GLY A 496 -14.23 33.85 1.89
C GLY A 496 -14.60 32.62 2.74
N SER A 497 -13.71 32.16 3.62
CA SER A 497 -14.03 31.06 4.54
C SER A 497 -14.93 31.51 5.71
N ALA A 498 -15.64 30.55 6.30
CA ALA A 498 -16.56 30.77 7.41
C ALA A 498 -15.94 30.35 8.76
N ASN A 499 -16.22 31.13 9.80
CA ASN A 499 -15.93 30.76 11.18
C ASN A 499 -17.12 30.01 11.79
N LEU A 500 -16.90 28.75 12.12
CA LEU A 500 -17.88 27.77 12.60
C LEU A 500 -17.41 27.09 13.89
N LEU A 501 -16.54 27.76 14.66
CA LEU A 501 -16.09 27.23 15.95
C LEU A 501 -17.28 26.89 16.85
N GLY A 502 -17.18 25.73 17.52
CA GLY A 502 -18.25 25.19 18.35
C GLY A 502 -19.10 24.12 17.66
N ALA A 503 -18.99 23.98 16.34
CA ALA A 503 -19.68 22.92 15.63
C ALA A 503 -19.07 21.55 15.92
N THR A 504 -19.93 20.54 15.93
CA THR A 504 -19.54 19.13 16.13
C THR A 504 -20.03 18.22 15.02
N GLN A 505 -20.96 18.70 14.19
CA GLN A 505 -21.56 17.91 13.12
C GLN A 505 -22.00 18.75 11.92
N VAL A 506 -22.08 18.07 10.77
CA VAL A 506 -22.75 18.55 9.55
C VAL A 506 -24.06 17.80 9.41
N VAL A 507 -25.14 18.51 9.11
CA VAL A 507 -26.47 17.94 8.88
C VAL A 507 -26.89 18.23 7.45
N VAL A 508 -27.18 17.17 6.69
CA VAL A 508 -27.62 17.28 5.29
C VAL A 508 -29.10 16.92 5.20
N GLU A 509 -29.92 17.86 4.71
CA GLU A 509 -31.32 17.62 4.37
C GLU A 509 -31.47 17.36 2.87
N ILE A 510 -31.72 16.11 2.50
CA ILE A 510 -31.76 15.66 1.10
C ILE A 510 -32.89 14.65 0.86
N LEU A 511 -33.65 14.84 -0.21
CA LEU A 511 -34.58 13.87 -0.76
C LEU A 511 -33.82 12.94 -1.69
N ALA A 512 -33.89 11.63 -1.46
CA ALA A 512 -33.22 10.65 -2.30
C ALA A 512 -34.04 9.35 -2.43
N PRO A 513 -33.82 8.58 -3.52
CA PRO A 513 -34.26 7.19 -3.61
C PRO A 513 -33.59 6.31 -2.56
N ASP A 514 -34.21 5.15 -2.30
CA ASP A 514 -33.66 4.14 -1.39
C ASP A 514 -32.29 3.64 -1.84
N GLY A 515 -31.37 3.48 -0.90
CA GLY A 515 -30.06 2.87 -1.13
C GLY A 515 -29.01 3.80 -1.75
N VAL A 516 -29.32 5.08 -1.97
CA VAL A 516 -28.32 6.08 -2.39
C VAL A 516 -27.29 6.24 -1.29
N ARG A 517 -26.00 6.14 -1.64
CA ARG A 517 -24.87 6.38 -0.74
C ARG A 517 -24.31 7.77 -0.98
N MET A 518 -24.10 8.51 0.09
CA MET A 518 -23.59 9.88 0.09
C MET A 518 -22.59 10.09 1.22
N ALA A 519 -21.43 10.65 0.92
CA ALA A 519 -20.47 11.14 1.92
C ALA A 519 -20.46 12.66 1.95
N VAL A 520 -20.08 13.22 3.09
CA VAL A 520 -19.75 14.63 3.27
C VAL A 520 -18.24 14.78 3.37
N GLY A 521 -17.69 15.79 2.73
CA GLY A 521 -16.34 16.25 2.99
C GLY A 521 -16.23 17.74 3.23
N LEU A 522 -15.13 18.12 3.85
CA LEU A 522 -14.79 19.46 4.30
C LEU A 522 -13.47 19.89 3.67
N ASN A 523 -13.36 21.14 3.27
CA ASN A 523 -12.09 21.73 2.91
C ASN A 523 -11.84 22.96 3.76
N GLU A 524 -10.68 23.02 4.38
CA GLU A 524 -10.23 24.16 5.13
C GLU A 524 -9.71 25.27 4.22
N SER A 525 -9.63 26.48 4.74
CA SER A 525 -8.88 27.55 4.10
C SER A 525 -7.45 27.10 3.74
N GLY A 526 -6.98 27.49 2.55
CA GLY A 526 -5.67 27.08 2.04
C GLY A 526 -5.65 25.70 1.37
N ASN A 527 -6.78 25.00 1.29
CA ASN A 527 -6.87 23.72 0.59
C ASN A 527 -6.46 23.82 -0.89
N GLY A 528 -6.07 22.68 -1.45
CA GLY A 528 -5.72 22.55 -2.86
C GLY A 528 -5.40 21.11 -3.23
N PRO A 529 -5.14 20.83 -4.51
CA PRO A 529 -4.70 19.51 -4.92
C PRO A 529 -3.35 19.14 -4.27
N ILE A 530 -3.04 17.85 -4.17
CA ILE A 530 -1.86 17.34 -3.43
C ILE A 530 -0.54 17.93 -3.95
N GLU A 531 -0.47 18.21 -5.25
CA GLU A 531 0.66 18.84 -5.91
C GLU A 531 0.81 20.35 -5.63
N SER A 532 -0.16 20.98 -4.95
CA SER A 532 -0.06 22.39 -4.55
C SER A 532 1.11 22.58 -3.57
N GLN A 533 1.92 23.61 -3.79
CA GLN A 533 3.05 23.95 -2.92
C GLN A 533 2.70 24.99 -1.84
N THR A 534 1.45 25.44 -1.79
CA THR A 534 0.99 26.45 -0.81
C THR A 534 -0.33 26.01 -0.19
N PHE A 535 -0.28 25.58 1.07
CA PHE A 535 -1.46 25.19 1.87
C PHE A 535 -1.74 26.15 3.03
N ARG A 536 -1.20 27.37 2.99
CA ARG A 536 -1.37 28.30 4.11
C ARG A 536 -2.77 28.90 4.09
N GLY A 537 -3.62 28.46 5.01
CA GLY A 537 -4.96 29.01 5.22
C GLY A 537 -4.99 30.24 6.13
N PHE A 538 -6.22 30.68 6.39
CA PHE A 538 -6.57 31.73 7.34
C PHE A 538 -6.70 31.17 8.76
N GLY A 539 -6.30 31.94 9.78
CA GLY A 539 -6.38 31.48 11.16
C GLY A 539 -5.43 30.31 11.43
N PHE A 540 -5.97 29.21 11.97
CA PHE A 540 -5.22 27.98 12.21
C PHE A 540 -5.26 26.97 11.07
N ALA A 541 -6.22 27.13 10.15
CA ALA A 541 -6.36 26.26 8.99
C ALA A 541 -5.06 26.18 8.18
N ASP A 542 -4.65 24.96 7.90
CA ASP A 542 -3.43 24.67 7.13
C ASP A 542 -3.73 23.87 5.85
N GLY A 543 -4.96 24.04 5.33
CA GLY A 543 -5.37 23.59 4.02
C GLY A 543 -5.70 22.11 3.95
N GLU A 544 -6.08 21.50 5.07
CA GLU A 544 -6.50 20.12 5.09
C GLU A 544 -7.90 19.94 4.50
N SER A 545 -8.13 18.72 4.02
CA SER A 545 -9.42 18.28 3.53
C SER A 545 -9.79 16.99 4.23
N TYR A 546 -11.09 16.82 4.48
CA TYR A 546 -11.62 15.71 5.24
C TYR A 546 -12.83 15.10 4.53
N ALA A 547 -13.09 13.83 4.75
CA ALA A 547 -14.25 13.13 4.22
C ALA A 547 -14.80 12.14 5.26
N THR A 548 -16.09 11.86 5.16
CA THR A 548 -16.76 10.82 5.95
C THR A 548 -16.87 9.53 5.15
N ALA A 549 -17.12 8.42 5.84
CA ALA A 549 -17.66 7.23 5.19
C ALA A 549 -19.05 7.55 4.59
N PRO A 550 -19.41 6.98 3.43
CA PRO A 550 -20.74 7.22 2.85
C PRO A 550 -21.86 6.68 3.75
N ALA A 551 -22.86 7.52 4.02
CA ALA A 551 -24.12 7.10 4.61
C ALA A 551 -25.08 6.58 3.54
N THR A 552 -25.86 5.54 3.84
CA THR A 552 -26.92 5.05 2.95
C THR A 552 -28.23 5.74 3.30
N LEU A 553 -28.84 6.37 2.31
CA LEU A 553 -30.09 7.12 2.41
C LEU A 553 -31.28 6.19 2.21
N THR A 554 -32.39 6.54 2.85
CA THR A 554 -33.69 5.86 2.69
C THR A 554 -34.57 6.61 1.70
N ASN A 555 -35.55 5.93 1.13
CA ASN A 555 -36.50 6.59 0.22
C ASN A 555 -37.26 7.74 0.89
N GLY A 556 -37.10 8.96 0.36
CA GLY A 556 -37.78 10.15 0.86
C GLY A 556 -36.80 11.22 1.38
N TRP A 557 -37.32 12.15 2.18
CA TRP A 557 -36.49 13.17 2.84
C TRP A 557 -35.68 12.55 3.97
N ASN A 558 -34.37 12.72 3.90
CA ASN A 558 -33.42 12.29 4.91
C ASN A 558 -32.83 13.52 5.60
N GLN A 559 -32.68 13.45 6.92
CA GLN A 559 -31.84 14.36 7.70
C GLN A 559 -30.65 13.54 8.21
N THR A 560 -29.54 13.61 7.48
CA THR A 560 -28.36 12.77 7.75
C THR A 560 -27.34 13.56 8.56
N ILE A 561 -26.90 13.00 9.68
CA ILE A 561 -25.94 13.63 10.60
C ILE A 561 -24.56 13.02 10.39
N PHE A 562 -23.58 13.88 10.12
CA PHE A 562 -22.18 13.55 9.93
C PHE A 562 -21.35 14.20 11.04
N ARG A 563 -20.86 13.40 12.00
CA ARG A 563 -20.06 13.92 13.10
C ARG A 563 -18.63 14.24 12.62
N LEU A 564 -18.13 15.42 13.00
CA LEU A 564 -16.81 15.89 12.57
C LEU A 564 -15.66 15.04 13.14
N GLN A 565 -15.83 14.53 14.35
CA GLN A 565 -14.83 13.75 15.07
C GLN A 565 -14.54 12.36 14.47
N VAL A 566 -15.41 11.89 13.57
CA VAL A 566 -15.25 10.58 12.90
C VAL A 566 -14.92 10.71 11.41
N MET A 567 -14.54 11.91 10.97
CA MET A 567 -14.04 12.13 9.61
C MET A 567 -12.65 11.51 9.43
N GLU A 568 -12.21 11.40 8.18
CA GLU A 568 -10.87 10.99 7.76
C GLU A 568 -10.23 12.12 6.96
N THR A 569 -8.91 12.31 7.03
CA THR A 569 -8.23 13.20 6.07
C THR A 569 -8.35 12.65 4.66
N SER A 570 -8.70 13.49 3.70
CA SER A 570 -8.72 13.15 2.28
C SER A 570 -7.31 12.79 1.81
N THR A 571 -7.18 11.62 1.18
CA THR A 571 -5.90 11.12 0.63
C THR A 571 -5.62 11.60 -0.78
N GLY A 572 -6.55 12.31 -1.41
CA GLY A 572 -6.47 12.77 -2.80
C GLY A 572 -6.48 14.29 -2.96
N TYR A 573 -6.67 15.04 -1.87
CA TYR A 573 -6.84 16.49 -1.89
C TYR A 573 -6.52 17.09 -0.51
N GLY A 574 -6.07 18.33 -0.49
CA GLY A 574 -5.68 19.05 0.73
C GLY A 574 -4.27 18.73 1.21
N ASN A 575 -3.85 19.42 2.27
CA ASN A 575 -2.52 19.31 2.87
C ASN A 575 -2.30 17.96 3.54
N GLN A 576 -1.58 17.06 2.89
CA GLN A 576 -1.32 15.72 3.43
C GLN A 576 -0.43 15.74 4.70
N ARG A 577 0.21 16.88 4.99
CA ARG A 577 1.15 17.09 6.10
C ARG A 577 0.67 18.15 7.11
N GLY A 578 -0.62 18.50 7.10
CA GLY A 578 -1.22 19.42 8.05
C GLY A 578 -1.32 18.86 9.47
N ASN A 579 -1.92 19.64 10.35
CA ASN A 579 -1.98 19.41 11.78
C ASN A 579 -2.98 18.30 12.22
N LYS A 580 -3.81 17.81 11.29
CA LYS A 580 -4.85 16.79 11.48
C LYS A 580 -5.96 17.22 12.45
N VAL A 581 -6.24 18.52 12.47
CA VAL A 581 -7.31 19.15 13.24
C VAL A 581 -8.29 19.76 12.24
N VAL A 582 -9.57 19.44 12.36
CA VAL A 582 -10.61 20.13 11.58
C VAL A 582 -10.70 21.57 12.13
N ASP A 583 -10.10 22.51 11.40
CA ASP A 583 -9.95 23.91 11.75
C ASP A 583 -11.20 24.72 11.32
N LEU A 584 -12.22 24.67 12.18
CA LEU A 584 -13.52 25.30 11.94
C LEU A 584 -13.49 26.84 12.01
N ASP A 585 -12.40 27.47 12.42
CA ASP A 585 -12.26 28.93 12.36
C ASP A 585 -12.15 29.47 10.93
N ALA A 586 -11.84 28.61 9.97
CA ALA A 586 -11.73 28.97 8.56
C ALA A 586 -12.13 27.81 7.62
N LEU A 587 -13.39 27.39 7.67
CA LEU A 587 -13.91 26.38 6.74
C LEU A 587 -14.23 26.99 5.37
N ALA A 588 -13.56 26.52 4.31
CA ALA A 588 -13.67 27.09 2.97
C ALA A 588 -14.83 26.49 2.15
N SER A 589 -15.11 25.19 2.32
CA SER A 589 -16.25 24.55 1.63
C SER A 589 -16.68 23.24 2.29
N ILE A 590 -17.95 22.88 2.03
CA ILE A 590 -18.50 21.55 2.31
C ILE A 590 -18.86 20.93 0.97
N HIS A 591 -18.57 19.65 0.76
CA HIS A 591 -18.97 18.95 -0.45
C HIS A 591 -19.75 17.67 -0.17
N LEU A 592 -20.69 17.35 -1.06
CA LEU A 592 -21.38 16.07 -1.10
C LEU A 592 -20.71 15.21 -2.17
N PHE A 593 -20.37 13.98 -1.79
CA PHE A 593 -19.73 13.01 -2.65
C PHE A 593 -20.60 11.77 -2.82
N PHE A 594 -20.81 11.37 -4.07
CA PHE A 594 -21.57 10.19 -4.44
C PHE A 594 -20.61 9.15 -5.06
N PRO A 595 -20.24 8.10 -4.29
CA PRO A 595 -19.30 7.09 -4.78
C PRO A 595 -19.88 6.31 -5.95
N SER A 596 -19.01 5.77 -6.80
CA SER A 596 -19.38 4.91 -7.93
C SER A 596 -20.09 3.62 -7.52
N GLY A 597 -20.49 2.81 -8.51
CA GLY A 597 -21.15 1.52 -8.28
C GLY A 597 -22.63 1.63 -7.89
N GLN A 598 -23.21 2.81 -8.01
CA GLN A 598 -24.64 3.07 -7.81
C GLN A 598 -25.29 3.37 -9.17
N LYS A 599 -26.58 3.05 -9.30
CA LYS A 599 -27.36 3.43 -10.50
C LYS A 599 -27.50 4.96 -10.56
N PRO A 600 -27.63 5.58 -11.75
CA PRO A 600 -28.00 6.99 -11.84
C PRO A 600 -29.31 7.28 -11.09
N PHE A 601 -29.38 8.44 -10.45
CA PHE A 601 -30.53 8.85 -9.65
C PHE A 601 -30.74 10.36 -9.68
N VAL A 602 -31.91 10.78 -9.21
CA VAL A 602 -32.23 12.19 -8.96
C VAL A 602 -32.40 12.36 -7.46
N ALA A 603 -31.75 13.37 -6.90
CA ALA A 603 -31.92 13.79 -5.52
C ALA A 603 -32.30 15.27 -5.46
N GLU A 604 -32.81 15.72 -4.32
CA GLU A 604 -33.13 17.12 -4.10
C GLU A 604 -32.53 17.57 -2.76
N LEU A 605 -31.53 18.46 -2.82
CA LEU A 605 -30.86 18.99 -1.65
C LEU A 605 -31.56 20.26 -1.19
N LYS A 606 -32.00 20.27 0.08
CA LYS A 606 -32.62 21.45 0.68
C LYS A 606 -31.60 22.32 1.39
N SER A 607 -30.75 21.74 2.23
CA SER A 607 -29.72 22.49 2.94
C SER A 607 -28.60 21.61 3.49
N ILE A 608 -27.46 22.25 3.72
CA ILE A 608 -26.34 21.75 4.52
C ILE A 608 -26.21 22.67 5.72
N ARG A 609 -26.41 22.13 6.92
CA ARG A 609 -26.24 22.84 8.18
C ARG A 609 -25.00 22.37 8.93
N VAL A 610 -24.48 23.26 9.75
CA VAL A 610 -23.41 23.00 10.70
C VAL A 610 -23.95 23.28 12.09
N GLU A 611 -23.78 22.31 13.00
CA GLU A 611 -24.41 22.30 14.34
C GLU A 611 -23.41 21.99 15.44
#